data_AF-A0A961Q795-F1
#
_entry.id   AF-A0A961Q795-F1
#
_cell.length_a   1.000
_cell.length_b   1.000
_cell.length_c   1.000
_cell.angle_alpha   90.00
_cell.angle_beta   90.00
_cell.angle_gamma   90.00
#
_symmetry.space_group_name_H-M   'P 1'
#
loop_
_entity.id
_entity.type
_entity.pdbx_description
1 polymer ?
#
loop_
_entity_poly.entity_id
_entity_poly.type
_entity_poly.pdbx_seq_one_letter_code
_entity_poly.pdbx_strand_id
1 'polypeptide(L)' 'WVIRRKAEVVAAVRGGLLSLEEACERYVLTVEEYLSWQRSIDRHGLAGLRTTRIQDYRAN' A
#
# COMPACT_ATOMS: atom_id res chain seq x y z
N TRP A 1 -8.63 2.22 -2.23
CA TRP A 1 -7.24 2.67 -2.46
C TRP A 1 -6.93 2.82 -3.94
N VAL A 2 -6.55 4.02 -4.40
CA VAL A 2 -6.08 4.25 -5.78
C VAL A 2 -4.57 3.97 -5.91
N ILE A 3 -4.11 3.58 -7.11
CA ILE A 3 -2.71 3.22 -7.38
C ILE A 3 -1.73 4.30 -6.91
N ARG A 4 -2.06 5.57 -7.18
CA ARG A 4 -1.24 6.72 -6.76
C ARG A 4 -1.06 6.76 -5.25
N ARG A 5 -2.16 6.64 -4.49
CA ARG A 5 -2.16 6.68 -3.02
C ARG A 5 -1.40 5.50 -2.41
N LYS A 6 -1.53 4.31 -2.99
CA LYS A 6 -0.75 3.13 -2.58
C LYS A 6 0.74 3.36 -2.77
N ALA A 7 1.13 3.88 -3.93
CA ALA A 7 2.52 4.19 -4.25
C ALA A 7 3.09 5.29 -3.34
N GLU A 8 2.31 6.33 -3.04
CA GLU A 8 2.70 7.40 -2.12
C GLU A 8 2.96 6.86 -0.70
N VAL A 9 2.07 6.00 -0.19
CA VAL A 9 2.25 5.41 1.15
C VAL A 9 3.46 4.47 1.19
N VAL A 10 3.65 3.62 0.17
CA VAL A 10 4.83 2.76 0.09
C VAL A 10 6.13 3.57 -0.04
N ALA A 11 6.12 4.66 -0.81
CA ALA A 11 7.28 5.55 -0.94
C ALA A 11 7.58 6.29 0.37
N ALA A 12 6.55 6.75 1.09
CA ALA A 12 6.72 7.41 2.38
C ALA A 12 7.31 6.48 3.44
N VAL A 13 6.82 5.24 3.52
CA VAL A 13 7.35 4.24 4.48
C VAL A 13 8.76 3.80 4.09
N ARG A 14 9.02 3.51 2.81
CA ARG A 14 10.37 3.16 2.32
C ARG A 14 11.37 4.31 2.47
N GLY A 15 10.91 5.55 2.32
CA GLY A 15 11.72 6.76 2.48
C GLY A 15 11.93 7.18 3.94
N GLY A 16 11.38 6.44 4.92
CA GLY A 16 11.47 6.77 6.33
C GLY A 16 10.68 8.02 6.75
N LEU A 17 9.79 8.52 5.89
CA LEU A 17 8.89 9.63 6.20
C LEU A 17 7.75 9.21 7.12
N LEU A 18 7.41 7.91 7.12
CA LEU A 18 6.40 7.31 7.99
C LEU A 18 6.89 5.94 8.45
N SER A 19 6.61 5.58 9.70
CA SER A 19 6.77 4.19 10.15
C SER A 19 5.65 3.31 9.58
N LEU A 20 5.91 2.02 9.40
CA LEU A 20 4.91 1.05 8.94
C LEU A 20 3.69 1.00 9.87
N GLU A 21 3.93 1.06 11.18
CA GLU A 21 2.89 1.10 12.21
C GLU A 21 2.05 2.39 12.12
N GLU A 22 2.70 3.55 11.97
CA GLU A 22 1.99 4.81 11.75
C GLU A 22 1.17 4.81 10.45
N ALA A 23 1.66 4.19 9.39
CA ALA A 23 0.90 4.05 8.14
C ALA A 23 -0.34 3.16 8.34
N CYS A 24 -0.17 2.07 9.08
CA CYS A 24 -1.22 1.12 9.45
C CYS A 24 -2.33 1.81 10.27
N GLU A 25 -1.96 2.57 11.28
CA GLU A 25 -2.90 3.32 12.12
C GLU A 25 -3.56 4.49 11.37
N ARG A 26 -2.77 5.33 10.70
CA ARG A 26 -3.26 6.55 10.03
C ARG A 26 -4.22 6.25 8.88
N TYR A 27 -3.97 5.17 8.16
CA TYR A 27 -4.75 4.82 6.97
C TYR A 27 -5.62 3.59 7.15
N VAL A 28 -5.69 3.04 8.38
CA VAL A 28 -6.51 1.88 8.73
C VAL A 28 -6.29 0.73 7.75
N LEU A 29 -5.02 0.40 7.51
CA LEU A 29 -4.59 -0.68 6.61
C LEU A 29 -3.77 -1.68 7.40
N THR A 30 -3.77 -2.96 7.04
CA THR A 30 -2.96 -3.94 7.74
C THR A 30 -1.52 -3.96 7.21
N VAL A 31 -0.58 -4.40 8.05
CA VAL A 31 0.81 -4.64 7.64
C VAL A 31 0.89 -5.59 6.44
N GLU A 32 0.06 -6.64 6.42
CA GLU A 32 0.00 -7.59 5.32
C GLU A 32 -0.43 -6.93 3.99
N GLU A 33 -1.39 -6.02 4.06
CA GLU A 33 -1.87 -5.27 2.91
C GLU A 33 -0.78 -4.34 2.36
N TYR A 34 -0.05 -3.65 3.23
CA TYR A 34 1.14 -2.87 2.86
C TYR A 34 2.20 -3.77 2.18
N LEU A 35 2.53 -4.91 2.78
CA LEU A 35 3.52 -5.84 2.25
C LEU A 35 3.11 -6.43 0.89
N SER A 36 1.82 -6.59 0.65
CA SER A 36 1.27 -6.99 -0.65
C SER A 36 1.52 -5.91 -1.71
N TRP A 37 1.26 -4.64 -1.39
CA TRP A 37 1.55 -3.53 -2.30
C TRP A 37 3.04 -3.37 -2.55
N GLN A 38 3.85 -3.46 -1.49
CA GLN A 38 5.30 -3.40 -1.59
C GLN A 38 5.84 -4.49 -2.52
N ARG A 39 5.42 -5.75 -2.32
CA ARG A 39 5.82 -6.88 -3.18
C ARG A 39 5.37 -6.70 -4.63
N SER A 40 4.18 -6.14 -4.85
CA SER A 40 3.64 -5.89 -6.18
C SER A 40 4.45 -4.82 -6.92
N ILE A 41 4.85 -3.75 -6.22
CA ILE A 41 5.73 -2.70 -6.75
C ILE A 41 7.13 -3.26 -7.01
N ASP A 42 7.65 -4.07 -6.09
CA ASP A 42 8.99 -4.66 -6.21
C ASP A 42 9.12 -5.57 -7.44
N ARG A 43 8.09 -6.39 -7.69
CA ARG A 43 8.09 -7.38 -8.77
C ARG A 43 7.71 -6.81 -10.14
N HIS A 44 6.78 -5.84 -10.18
CA HIS A 44 6.16 -5.39 -11.42
C HIS A 44 6.13 -3.85 -11.58
N GLY A 45 6.81 -3.12 -10.68
CA GLY A 45 6.73 -1.66 -10.63
C GLY A 45 5.32 -1.16 -10.33
N LEU A 46 5.04 0.11 -10.66
CA LEU A 46 3.72 0.71 -10.48
C LEU A 46 2.60 -0.01 -11.26
N ALA A 47 2.95 -0.75 -12.32
CA ALA A 47 2.00 -1.58 -13.05
C ALA A 47 1.50 -2.77 -12.22
N GLY A 48 2.30 -3.27 -11.26
CA GLY A 48 1.90 -4.33 -10.33
C GLY A 48 0.71 -3.96 -9.43
N LEU A 49 0.57 -2.66 -9.11
CA LEU A 49 -0.57 -2.17 -8.32
C LEU A 49 -1.88 -2.11 -9.11
N ARG A 50 -1.84 -2.19 -10.45
CA ARG A 50 -3.05 -2.23 -11.31
C ARG A 50 -3.79 -3.56 -11.20
N THR A 51 -3.06 -4.66 -11.00
CA THR A 51 -3.63 -6.02 -11.10
C THR A 51 -4.11 -6.60 -9.77
N THR A 52 -3.71 -6.01 -8.64
CA THR A 52 -4.22 -6.45 -7.33
C THR A 52 -5.67 -6.04 -7.18
N ARG A 53 -6.55 -7.00 -7.52
CA ARG A 53 -7.92 -7.20 -7.04
C ARG A 53 -8.23 -6.21 -5.92
N ILE A 54 -9.13 -5.28 -6.23
CA ILE A 54 -9.78 -4.41 -5.26
C ILE A 54 -10.48 -5.36 -4.29
N GLN A 55 -9.78 -5.74 -3.22
CA GLN A 55 -10.45 -6.24 -2.03
C GLN A 55 -11.08 -4.99 -1.44
N ASP A 56 -12.38 -4.95 -1.62
CA ASP A 56 -13.28 -3.91 -1.21
C ASP A 56 -13.21 -3.77 0.32
N TYR A 57 -12.21 -3.04 0.81
CA TYR A 57 -12.06 -2.69 2.23
C TYR A 57 -13.02 -1.55 2.62
N ARG A 58 -14.21 -1.51 1.99
CA ARG A 58 -15.33 -0.65 2.33
C ARG A 58 -16.66 -1.36 2.07
N ALA A 59 -16.80 -2.58 2.59
CA ALA A 59 -18.12 -3.01 3.05
C ALA A 59 -18.34 -2.38 4.43
N ASN A 60 -18.99 -1.22 4.42
CA ASN A 60 -19.70 -0.69 5.59
C ASN A 60 -21.01 -1.45 5.75
#